data_AF-D9SNX0-F1
#
_entry.id   AF-D9SNX0-F1
#
_cell.length_a   1.000
_cell.length_b   1.000
_cell.length_c   1.000
_cell.angle_alpha   90.00
_cell.angle_beta   90.00
_cell.angle_gamma   90.00
#
_symmetry.space_group_name_H-M   'P 1'
#
loop_
_entity.id
_entity.type
_entity.pdbx_description
1 polymer ?
#
loop_
_entity_poly.entity_id
_entity_poly.type
_entity_poly.pdbx_seq_one_letter_code
_entity_poly.pdbx_strand_id
1 'polypeptide(L)'
;MYIKDNQIEAAKVIFDKSEIIQYKDYNECDYKSFNIARLEECKYRYSQHCRVKKYVHRGMYLEAYAYYNRYVLEPLIDMLRLIHTPSHAHYYLIHISQHIPKSEVKKLEFFAKISSLKDIDEKMHLAETWFLELMLELEKLEIK
;
A
#
# COMPACT_ATOMS: atom_id res chain seq x y z
N MET A 1 -11.48 19.36 -6.20
CA MET A 1 -11.27 20.13 -4.95
C MET A 1 -10.00 19.58 -4.32
N TYR A 2 -9.01 20.45 -4.08
CA TYR A 2 -7.71 20.08 -3.53
C TYR A 2 -7.77 20.03 -2.00
N ILE A 3 -6.92 19.24 -1.36
CA ILE A 3 -6.80 19.26 0.10
C ILE A 3 -5.83 20.38 0.47
N LYS A 4 -6.22 21.27 1.38
CA LYS A 4 -5.31 22.32 1.90
C LYS A 4 -4.05 21.68 2.48
N ASP A 5 -2.90 22.31 2.25
CA ASP A 5 -1.60 21.90 2.76
C ASP A 5 -1.11 20.50 2.33
N ASN A 6 -1.75 19.87 1.34
CA ASN A 6 -1.25 18.63 0.75
C ASN A 6 0.04 18.92 -0.04
N GLN A 7 1.18 18.48 0.48
CA GLN A 7 2.50 18.77 -0.11
C GLN A 7 2.79 18.04 -1.41
N ILE A 8 2.03 16.98 -1.74
CA ILE A 8 2.24 16.20 -2.96
C ILE A 8 1.31 16.67 -4.08
N GLU A 9 0.02 16.82 -3.78
CA GLU A 9 -1.00 17.14 -4.80
C GLU A 9 -1.47 18.59 -4.73
N ALA A 10 -0.60 19.50 -4.31
CA ALA A 10 -0.90 20.92 -4.31
C ALA A 10 -1.11 21.45 -5.73
N ALA A 11 -2.23 22.14 -5.96
CA ALA A 11 -2.41 22.95 -7.15
C ALA A 11 -1.56 24.21 -7.06
N LYS A 12 -0.62 24.38 -8.00
CA LYS A 12 0.03 25.67 -8.25
C LYS A 12 -0.87 26.51 -9.15
N VAL A 13 -1.58 27.48 -8.57
CA VAL A 13 -2.46 28.37 -9.31
C VAL A 13 -1.65 29.39 -10.10
N ILE A 14 -1.63 29.25 -11.43
CA ILE A 14 -0.99 30.22 -12.34
C ILE A 14 -2.01 31.28 -12.80
N PHE A 15 -3.28 30.88 -12.99
CA PHE A 15 -4.38 31.75 -13.36
C PHE A 15 -5.70 31.09 -12.95
N ASP A 16 -6.54 31.82 -12.21
CA ASP A 16 -7.91 31.41 -11.91
C ASP A 16 -8.81 32.64 -11.78
N LYS A 17 -9.49 33.00 -12.87
CA LYS A 17 -10.38 34.17 -12.93
C LYS A 17 -11.79 33.87 -12.40
N SER A 18 -12.17 32.59 -12.33
CA SER A 18 -13.54 32.16 -12.04
C SER A 18 -13.65 31.32 -10.76
N GLU A 19 -12.60 31.33 -9.93
CA GLU A 19 -12.54 30.63 -8.63
C GLU A 19 -12.90 29.13 -8.75
N ILE A 20 -12.46 28.50 -9.85
CA ILE A 20 -12.73 27.09 -10.14
C ILE A 20 -11.86 26.20 -9.23
N ILE A 21 -10.66 26.68 -8.88
CA ILE A 21 -9.70 25.93 -8.06
C ILE A 21 -10.09 26.10 -6.60
N GLN A 22 -10.80 25.11 -6.09
CA GLN A 22 -11.29 25.09 -4.72
C GLN A 22 -10.49 24.14 -3.84
N TYR A 23 -10.30 24.54 -2.58
CA TYR A 23 -9.61 23.77 -1.55
C TYR A 23 -10.60 23.38 -0.45
N LYS A 24 -10.42 22.19 0.11
CA LYS A 24 -11.10 21.73 1.32
C LYS A 24 -10.10 21.33 2.39
N ASP A 25 -10.53 21.41 3.64
CA ASP A 25 -9.78 20.82 4.75
C ASP A 25 -9.83 19.30 4.66
N TYR A 26 -8.78 18.63 5.16
CA TYR A 26 -8.78 17.17 5.25
C TYR A 26 -9.86 16.72 6.23
N ASN A 27 -10.69 15.77 5.78
CA ASN A 27 -11.68 15.11 6.63
C ASN A 27 -11.52 13.60 6.48
N GLU A 28 -11.16 12.93 7.56
CA GLU A 28 -10.96 11.48 7.60
C GLU A 28 -12.23 10.71 7.25
N CYS A 29 -13.40 11.23 7.65
CA CYS A 29 -14.69 10.61 7.38
C CYS A 29 -14.97 10.45 5.87
N ASP A 30 -14.37 11.30 5.02
CA ASP A 30 -14.53 11.23 3.57
C ASP A 30 -13.91 9.93 2.99
N TYR A 31 -12.91 9.37 3.66
CA TYR A 31 -12.14 8.20 3.18
C TYR A 31 -12.43 6.92 3.97
N LYS A 32 -13.13 7.04 5.10
CA LYS A 32 -13.33 5.95 6.05
C LYS A 32 -13.93 4.69 5.41
N SER A 33 -15.06 4.82 4.72
CA SER A 33 -15.73 3.67 4.08
C SER A 33 -14.86 3.02 3.00
N PHE A 34 -14.14 3.84 2.22
CA PHE A 34 -13.20 3.38 1.22
C PHE A 34 -12.03 2.61 1.83
N ASN A 35 -11.47 3.12 2.91
CA ASN A 35 -10.33 2.53 3.61
C ASN A 35 -10.69 1.21 4.30
N ILE A 36 -11.90 1.11 4.89
CA ILE A 36 -12.42 -0.15 5.41
C ILE A 36 -12.56 -1.17 4.28
N ALA A 37 -13.20 -0.82 3.16
CA ALA A 37 -13.34 -1.71 2.02
C ALA A 37 -11.97 -2.15 1.47
N ARG A 38 -10.99 -1.24 1.43
CA ARG A 38 -9.63 -1.56 1.01
C ARG A 38 -8.94 -2.52 1.98
N LEU A 39 -9.09 -2.31 3.28
CA LEU A 39 -8.50 -3.20 4.29
C LEU A 39 -9.07 -4.62 4.17
N GLU A 40 -10.37 -4.75 3.97
CA GLU A 40 -11.01 -6.07 3.78
C GLU A 40 -10.53 -6.76 2.49
N GLU A 41 -10.43 -6.03 1.39
CA GLU A 41 -9.86 -6.55 0.14
C GLU A 41 -8.38 -6.95 0.32
N CYS A 42 -7.61 -6.15 1.05
CA CYS A 42 -6.20 -6.42 1.36
C CYS A 42 -6.03 -7.73 2.15
N LYS A 43 -6.81 -7.92 3.22
CA LYS A 43 -6.85 -9.17 4.01
C LYS A 43 -7.25 -10.36 3.14
N TYR A 44 -8.28 -10.19 2.31
CA TYR A 44 -8.72 -11.25 1.40
C TYR A 44 -7.63 -11.64 0.41
N ARG A 45 -6.95 -10.68 -0.21
CA ARG A 45 -5.81 -10.95 -1.12
C ARG A 45 -4.67 -11.65 -0.40
N TYR A 46 -4.30 -11.17 0.78
CA TYR A 46 -3.22 -11.77 1.54
C TYR A 46 -3.52 -13.21 1.95
N SER A 47 -4.80 -13.58 2.19
CA SER A 47 -5.19 -14.97 2.47
C SER A 47 -4.84 -15.95 1.34
N GLN A 48 -4.63 -15.45 0.11
CA GLN A 48 -4.33 -16.25 -1.08
C GLN A 48 -2.81 -16.44 -1.31
N HIS A 49 -1.96 -16.00 -0.39
CA HIS A 49 -0.49 -16.09 -0.51
C HIS A 49 0.03 -17.53 -0.67
N CYS A 50 -0.74 -18.56 -0.27
CA CYS A 50 -0.41 -19.97 -0.49
C CYS A 50 -0.23 -20.32 -1.99
N ARG A 51 -0.87 -19.56 -2.89
CA ARG A 51 -0.69 -19.69 -4.34
C ARG A 51 0.74 -19.37 -4.77
N VAL A 52 1.42 -18.44 -4.09
CA VAL A 52 2.82 -18.13 -4.34
C VAL A 52 3.69 -19.36 -4.07
N LYS A 53 3.57 -19.95 -2.87
CA LYS A 53 4.31 -21.15 -2.46
C LYS A 53 4.12 -22.30 -3.43
N LYS A 54 2.89 -22.52 -3.91
CA LYS A 54 2.58 -23.52 -4.94
C LYS A 54 3.44 -23.37 -6.20
N TYR A 55 3.60 -22.16 -6.74
CA TYR A 55 4.36 -21.94 -7.97
C TYR A 55 5.87 -21.88 -7.73
N VAL A 56 6.31 -21.45 -6.54
CA VAL A 56 7.70 -21.59 -6.09
C VAL A 56 8.13 -23.06 -6.10
N HIS A 57 7.36 -23.95 -5.46
CA HIS A 57 7.67 -25.38 -5.42
C HIS A 57 7.64 -26.07 -6.80
N ARG A 58 6.94 -25.47 -7.78
CA ARG A 58 6.90 -25.97 -9.16
C ARG A 58 8.04 -25.47 -10.04
N GLY A 59 8.91 -24.60 -9.53
CA GLY A 59 9.97 -24.00 -10.36
C GLY A 59 9.44 -22.95 -11.36
N MET A 60 8.22 -22.44 -11.17
CA MET A 60 7.52 -21.58 -12.13
C MET A 60 7.67 -20.11 -11.74
N TYR A 61 8.76 -19.47 -12.18
CA TYR A 61 9.14 -18.13 -11.73
C TYR A 61 8.11 -17.04 -12.08
N LEU A 62 7.62 -16.99 -13.32
CA LEU A 62 6.73 -15.91 -13.75
C LEU A 62 5.40 -15.94 -12.99
N GLU A 63 4.87 -17.13 -12.75
CA GLU A 63 3.65 -17.35 -11.99
C GLU A 63 3.86 -17.06 -10.51
N ALA A 64 4.97 -17.53 -9.93
CA ALA A 64 5.32 -17.21 -8.56
C ALA A 64 5.47 -15.69 -8.37
N TYR A 65 6.14 -15.01 -9.29
CA TYR A 65 6.32 -13.57 -9.29
C TYR A 65 4.99 -12.83 -9.43
N ALA A 66 4.14 -13.22 -10.39
CA ALA A 66 2.82 -12.61 -10.58
C ALA A 66 1.95 -12.72 -9.32
N TYR A 67 1.93 -13.90 -8.69
CA TYR A 67 1.17 -14.11 -7.47
C TYR A 67 1.81 -13.45 -6.24
N TYR A 68 3.14 -13.36 -6.17
CA TYR A 68 3.84 -12.63 -5.11
C TYR A 68 3.46 -11.14 -5.14
N ASN A 69 3.50 -10.52 -6.32
CA ASN A 69 3.09 -9.12 -6.47
C ASN A 69 1.64 -8.93 -6.01
N ARG A 70 0.73 -9.79 -6.46
CA ARG A 70 -0.72 -9.64 -6.18
C ARG A 70 -1.15 -9.98 -4.76
N TYR A 71 -0.58 -11.03 -4.16
CA TYR A 71 -1.05 -11.57 -2.87
C TYR A 71 -0.11 -11.30 -1.70
N VAL A 72 1.03 -10.65 -1.94
CA VAL A 72 2.01 -10.34 -0.88
C VAL A 72 2.42 -8.88 -0.95
N LEU A 73 3.02 -8.44 -2.06
CA LEU A 73 3.54 -7.08 -2.18
C LEU A 73 2.42 -6.03 -2.19
N GLU A 74 1.38 -6.23 -3.00
CA GLU A 74 0.19 -5.36 -3.03
C GLU A 74 -0.44 -5.19 -1.64
N PRO A 75 -0.75 -6.26 -0.88
CA PRO A 75 -1.21 -6.13 0.49
C PRO A 75 -0.30 -5.30 1.39
N LEU A 76 1.02 -5.50 1.35
CA LEU A 76 1.96 -4.69 2.15
C LEU A 76 1.89 -3.21 1.77
N ILE A 77 1.75 -2.90 0.48
CA ILE A 77 1.57 -1.54 -0.02
C ILE A 77 0.26 -0.94 0.48
N ASP A 78 -0.85 -1.67 0.37
CA ASP A 78 -2.15 -1.23 0.86
C ASP A 78 -2.10 -0.92 2.37
N MET A 79 -1.45 -1.78 3.16
CA MET A 79 -1.27 -1.57 4.60
C MET A 79 -0.50 -0.28 4.90
N LEU A 80 0.65 -0.07 4.27
CA LEU A 80 1.44 1.16 4.43
C LEU A 80 0.66 2.41 4.02
N ARG A 81 -0.16 2.30 2.98
CA ARG A 81 -1.01 3.40 2.52
C ARG A 81 -2.11 3.72 3.52
N LEU A 82 -2.76 2.71 4.09
CA LEU A 82 -3.79 2.91 5.11
C LEU A 82 -3.21 3.55 6.39
N ILE A 83 -1.98 3.17 6.77
CA ILE A 83 -1.30 3.71 7.96
C ILE A 83 -0.85 5.16 7.73
N HIS A 84 -0.15 5.44 6.64
CA HIS A 84 0.55 6.72 6.48
C HIS A 84 -0.16 7.73 5.56
N THR A 85 -0.93 7.26 4.59
CA THR A 85 -1.61 8.14 3.61
C THR A 85 -3.03 7.67 3.31
N PRO A 86 -3.94 7.64 4.29
CA PRO A 86 -5.30 7.13 4.13
C PRO A 86 -6.13 7.87 3.06
N SER A 87 -5.89 9.15 2.79
CA SER A 87 -6.52 9.86 1.65
C SER A 87 -6.10 9.31 0.28
N HIS A 88 -4.94 8.66 0.22
CA HIS A 88 -4.30 8.16 -0.99
C HIS A 88 -4.15 6.65 -0.95
N ALA A 89 -5.05 5.95 -0.23
CA ALA A 89 -5.04 4.50 -0.10
C ALA A 89 -5.01 3.77 -1.45
N HIS A 90 -5.52 4.39 -2.52
CA HIS A 90 -5.58 3.84 -3.87
C HIS A 90 -4.36 4.10 -4.74
N TYR A 91 -3.36 4.84 -4.26
CA TYR A 91 -2.24 5.29 -5.09
C TYR A 91 -1.20 4.20 -5.36
N TYR A 92 -1.34 3.02 -4.76
CA TYR A 92 -0.38 1.94 -4.91
C TYR A 92 1.06 2.47 -4.65
N LEU A 93 2.01 2.31 -5.57
CA LEU A 93 3.38 2.84 -5.44
C LEU A 93 3.56 4.32 -5.85
N ILE A 94 2.54 4.98 -6.39
CA ILE A 94 2.63 6.35 -6.92
C ILE A 94 3.03 7.32 -5.80
N HIS A 95 4.20 7.96 -5.93
CA HIS A 95 4.80 8.84 -4.91
C HIS A 95 5.11 8.19 -3.55
N ILE A 96 5.06 6.86 -3.41
CA ILE A 96 5.15 6.19 -2.11
C ILE A 96 6.42 6.57 -1.32
N SER A 97 7.57 6.72 -1.99
CA SER A 97 8.85 7.09 -1.38
C SER A 97 8.86 8.49 -0.77
N GLN A 98 7.93 9.35 -1.16
CA GLN A 98 7.74 10.71 -0.61
C GLN A 98 6.65 10.76 0.46
N HIS A 99 5.76 9.75 0.49
CA HIS A 99 4.55 9.71 1.29
C HIS A 99 4.72 9.02 2.65
N ILE A 100 5.68 8.10 2.77
CA ILE A 100 5.84 7.26 3.96
C ILE A 100 7.25 7.40 4.56
N PRO A 101 7.47 7.01 5.84
CA PRO A 101 8.77 7.10 6.48
C PRO A 101 9.87 6.37 5.71
N LYS A 102 11.09 6.94 5.68
CA LYS A 102 12.24 6.36 4.95
C LYS A 102 12.59 4.93 5.39
N SER A 103 12.30 4.56 6.64
CA SER A 103 12.46 3.19 7.14
C SER A 103 11.53 2.22 6.41
N GLU A 104 10.25 2.57 6.29
CA GLU A 104 9.24 1.77 5.60
C GLU A 104 9.51 1.69 4.10
N VAL A 105 9.99 2.77 3.48
CA VAL A 105 10.42 2.75 2.06
C VAL A 105 11.51 1.70 1.84
N LYS A 106 12.54 1.68 2.68
CA LYS A 106 13.64 0.71 2.57
C LYS A 106 13.14 -0.74 2.77
N LYS A 107 12.25 -0.94 3.74
CA LYS A 107 11.65 -2.26 4.00
C LYS A 107 10.79 -2.71 2.81
N LEU A 108 9.98 -1.82 2.24
CA LEU A 108 9.18 -2.10 1.05
C LEU A 108 10.05 -2.41 -0.18
N GLU A 109 11.12 -1.65 -0.40
CA GLU A 109 12.06 -1.92 -1.49
C GLU A 109 12.70 -3.31 -1.38
N PHE A 110 13.01 -3.77 -0.16
CA PHE A 110 13.52 -5.12 0.07
C PHE A 110 12.54 -6.19 -0.43
N PHE A 111 11.25 -6.05 -0.14
CA PHE A 111 10.21 -6.98 -0.62
C PHE A 111 9.96 -6.85 -2.13
N ALA A 112 10.01 -5.65 -2.69
CA ALA A 112 9.77 -5.42 -4.11
C ALA A 112 10.90 -5.97 -5.02
N LYS A 113 12.15 -5.96 -4.54
CA LYS A 113 13.31 -6.42 -5.32
C LYS A 113 13.41 -7.94 -5.31
N ILE A 114 12.74 -8.62 -6.24
CA ILE A 114 12.80 -10.08 -6.38
C ILE A 114 13.79 -10.49 -7.48
N SER A 115 14.68 -11.43 -7.14
CA SER A 115 15.75 -11.91 -8.03
C SER A 115 15.66 -13.40 -8.40
N SER A 116 14.92 -14.20 -7.63
CA SER A 116 14.81 -15.65 -7.86
C SER A 116 13.62 -16.26 -7.12
N LEU A 117 13.31 -17.54 -7.40
CA LEU A 117 12.32 -18.31 -6.64
C LEU A 117 12.71 -18.48 -5.17
N LYS A 118 14.00 -18.68 -4.89
CA LYS A 118 14.53 -18.78 -3.52
C LYS A 118 14.30 -17.47 -2.76
N ASP A 119 14.52 -16.35 -3.44
CA ASP A 119 14.30 -15.01 -2.88
C ASP A 119 12.82 -14.77 -2.55
N ILE A 120 11.90 -15.21 -3.42
CA ILE A 120 10.45 -15.22 -3.10
C ILE A 120 10.19 -16.04 -1.84
N ASP A 121 10.68 -17.28 -1.78
CA ASP A 121 10.45 -18.19 -0.65
C ASP A 121 10.94 -17.62 0.69
N GLU A 122 12.17 -17.09 0.72
CA GLU A 122 12.77 -16.46 1.90
C GLU A 122 11.97 -15.23 2.35
N LYS A 123 11.55 -14.39 1.40
CA LYS A 123 10.79 -13.17 1.69
C LYS A 123 9.35 -13.43 2.12
N MET A 124 8.74 -14.56 1.76
CA MET A 124 7.37 -14.88 2.17
C MET A 124 7.21 -14.89 3.69
N HIS A 125 8.16 -15.50 4.41
CA HIS A 125 8.11 -15.57 5.87
C HIS A 125 8.25 -14.19 6.51
N LEU A 126 9.19 -13.38 6.01
CA LEU A 126 9.41 -12.02 6.50
C LEU A 126 8.21 -11.11 6.19
N ALA A 127 7.57 -11.31 5.03
CA ALA A 127 6.39 -10.55 4.62
C ALA A 127 5.21 -10.86 5.53
N GLU A 128 5.04 -12.11 5.95
CA GLU A 128 3.99 -12.51 6.89
C GLU A 128 4.16 -11.87 8.24
N THR A 129 5.37 -11.90 8.80
CA THR A 129 5.67 -11.18 10.05
C THR A 129 5.36 -9.70 9.92
N TRP A 130 5.82 -9.05 8.85
CA TRP A 130 5.59 -7.62 8.68
C TRP A 130 4.12 -7.27 8.43
N PHE A 131 3.39 -8.09 7.68
CA PHE A 131 1.96 -7.91 7.47
C PHE A 131 1.20 -7.92 8.80
N LEU A 132 1.54 -8.85 9.70
CA LEU A 132 0.94 -8.92 11.04
C LEU A 132 1.33 -7.72 11.91
N GLU A 133 2.58 -7.24 11.82
CA GLU A 133 3.02 -6.01 12.50
C GLU A 133 2.19 -4.80 12.04
N LEU A 134 2.01 -4.63 10.73
CA LEU A 134 1.22 -3.53 10.15
C LEU A 134 -0.26 -3.64 10.52
N MET A 135 -0.81 -4.86 10.60
CA MET A 135 -2.18 -5.11 11.08
C MET A 135 -2.37 -4.62 12.52
N LEU A 136 -1.43 -4.95 13.40
CA LEU A 136 -1.45 -4.47 14.79
C LEU A 136 -1.29 -2.94 14.87
N GLU A 137 -0.56 -2.33 13.95
CA GLU A 137 -0.44 -0.87 13.87
C GLU A 137 -1.76 -0.22 13.44
N LEU A 138 -2.43 -0.75 12.40
CA LEU A 138 -3.76 -0.26 11.99
C LEU A 138 -4.82 -0.40 13.09
N GLU A 139 -4.82 -1.51 13.83
CA GLU A 139 -5.75 -1.71 14.94
C GLU A 139 -5.59 -0.66 16.04
N LYS A 140 -4.35 -0.19 16.30
CA LYS A 140 -4.07 0.89 17.26
C LYS A 140 -4.52 2.26 16.77
N LEU A 141 -4.59 2.45 15.44
CA LEU A 141 -5.03 3.71 14.83
C LEU A 141 -6.57 3.86 14.80
N GLU A 142 -7.32 2.91 15.37
CA GLU A 142 -8.80 2.93 15.44
C GLU A 142 -9.49 3.10 14.07
N ILE A 143 -8.87 2.66 12.98
CA ILE A 143 -9.51 2.57 11.67
C ILE A 143 -10.51 1.40 11.71
N LYS A 144 -11.66 1.64 12.33
CA LYS A 144 -12.84 0.76 12.39
C LYS A 144 -13.94 1.25 11.49
#